data_AF-A0A9D8YR04-F1
#
_entry.id   AF-A0A9D8YR04-F1
#
_cell.length_a   1.000
_cell.length_b   1.000
_cell.length_c   1.000
_cell.angle_alpha   90.00
_cell.angle_beta   90.00
_cell.angle_gamma   90.00
#
_symmetry.space_group_name_H-M   'P 1'
#
loop_
_entity.id
_entity.type
_entity.pdbx_description
1 polymer ?
#
loop_
_entity_poly.entity_id
_entity_poly.type
_entity_poly.pdbx_seq_one_letter_code
_entity_poly.pdbx_strand_id
1 'polypeptide(L)'
;MTGTSTLRMLTLLLLAVILAVPATAQDYKEAYNAGLVAAEAKNYTEALKKFTEAASGARAEGDSDVESRANRIIGQIEYSFGVRQTRAENFDAALAHFENGITRHPTYAKNFLGKALALKKMERIDDAMAAFTQAVEVGNANADRATARKAESAVREHFVYVASTALSRNANGATSADADEAIAALDQVAQYVEPDADVLYYRAVALHAKGQTADAVAAADQALELHRGSRTDKAKIYFVKGEALMRAGDADGARAAFQSAAVGSYRASAEHFLEVLGTN
;
A
#
# COMPACT_ATOMS: atom_id res chain seq x y z
N MET A 1 -31.87 -96.82 -28.95
CA MET A 1 -31.83 -95.40 -29.39
C MET A 1 -32.23 -94.55 -28.19
N THR A 2 -31.35 -94.30 -27.21
CA THR A 2 -30.26 -93.30 -27.13
C THR A 2 -30.73 -91.86 -27.38
N GLY A 3 -30.59 -91.01 -26.34
CA GLY A 3 -30.66 -89.54 -26.44
C GLY A 3 -31.25 -88.89 -25.18
N THR A 4 -30.57 -88.87 -24.04
CA THR A 4 -29.77 -87.72 -23.51
C THR A 4 -30.60 -86.45 -23.29
N SER A 5 -30.92 -86.11 -22.04
CA SER A 5 -30.19 -85.14 -21.18
C SER A 5 -30.27 -83.70 -21.69
N THR A 6 -30.86 -82.80 -20.89
CA THR A 6 -30.12 -81.64 -20.32
C THR A 6 -31.00 -80.83 -19.38
N LEU A 7 -30.52 -80.77 -18.15
CA LEU A 7 -30.95 -79.92 -17.04
C LEU A 7 -30.78 -78.45 -17.43
N ARG A 8 -31.86 -77.65 -17.46
CA ARG A 8 -31.75 -76.19 -17.65
C ARG A 8 -31.29 -75.56 -16.34
N MET A 9 -30.01 -75.22 -16.30
CA MET A 9 -29.36 -74.46 -15.24
C MET A 9 -29.92 -73.03 -15.24
N LEU A 10 -30.60 -72.63 -14.16
CA LEU A 10 -31.11 -71.28 -13.97
C LEU A 10 -29.98 -70.43 -13.37
N THR A 11 -29.27 -69.66 -14.18
CA THR A 11 -28.24 -68.73 -13.71
C THR A 11 -28.90 -67.45 -13.21
N LEU A 12 -28.89 -67.22 -11.89
CA LEU A 12 -29.19 -65.93 -11.30
C LEU A 12 -28.11 -64.93 -11.72
N LEU A 13 -28.46 -63.94 -12.54
CA LEU A 13 -27.64 -62.74 -12.75
C LEU A 13 -27.85 -61.82 -11.55
N LEU A 14 -26.90 -61.82 -10.62
CA LEU A 14 -26.84 -60.83 -9.54
C LEU A 14 -26.36 -59.51 -10.16
N LEU A 15 -27.28 -58.59 -10.45
CA LEU A 15 -26.94 -57.24 -10.89
C LEU A 15 -26.47 -56.44 -9.67
N ALA A 16 -25.17 -56.49 -9.38
CA ALA A 16 -24.55 -55.60 -8.41
C ALA A 16 -24.52 -54.19 -9.01
N VAL A 17 -25.55 -53.38 -8.70
CA VAL A 17 -25.49 -51.93 -8.91
C VAL A 17 -24.51 -51.40 -7.87
N ILE A 18 -23.23 -51.35 -8.25
CA ILE A 18 -22.24 -50.56 -7.53
C ILE A 18 -22.63 -49.11 -7.81
N LEU A 19 -23.34 -48.49 -6.86
CA LEU A 19 -23.39 -47.04 -6.80
C LEU A 19 -21.96 -46.57 -6.53
N ALA A 20 -21.21 -46.33 -7.60
CA ALA A 20 -19.99 -45.57 -7.52
C ALA A 20 -20.40 -44.19 -7.03
N VAL A 21 -20.20 -43.93 -5.74
CA VAL A 21 -20.04 -42.55 -5.27
C VAL A 21 -18.98 -41.96 -6.20
N PRO A 22 -19.27 -40.92 -7.00
CA PRO A 22 -18.27 -40.38 -7.90
C PRO A 22 -17.06 -40.02 -7.04
N ALA A 23 -15.88 -40.52 -7.43
CA ALA A 23 -14.62 -40.36 -6.69
C ALA A 23 -14.19 -38.89 -6.50
N THR A 24 -15.01 -37.93 -6.92
CA THR A 24 -14.69 -36.51 -7.11
C THR A 24 -14.93 -35.66 -5.86
N ALA A 25 -15.79 -36.08 -4.92
CA ALA A 25 -16.10 -35.29 -3.71
C ALA A 25 -15.01 -35.32 -2.63
N GLN A 26 -14.09 -36.30 -2.68
CA GLN A 26 -13.05 -36.51 -1.67
C GLN A 26 -11.69 -35.90 -2.10
N ASP A 27 -11.37 -35.97 -3.39
CA ASP A 27 -10.05 -35.63 -3.93
C ASP A 27 -9.62 -34.17 -3.67
N TYR A 28 -10.54 -33.20 -3.78
CA TYR A 28 -10.20 -31.79 -3.55
C TYR A 28 -9.98 -31.47 -2.08
N LYS A 29 -10.63 -32.20 -1.16
CA LYS A 29 -10.41 -32.09 0.30
C LYS A 29 -9.07 -32.71 0.69
N GLU A 30 -8.70 -33.81 0.05
CA GLU A 30 -7.36 -34.41 0.20
C GLU A 30 -6.28 -33.46 -0.32
N ALA A 31 -6.49 -32.84 -1.49
CA ALA A 31 -5.61 -31.80 -2.00
C ALA A 31 -5.50 -30.60 -1.04
N TYR A 32 -6.62 -30.17 -0.43
CA TYR A 32 -6.61 -29.10 0.56
C TYR A 32 -5.76 -29.47 1.78
N ASN A 33 -5.94 -30.68 2.32
CA ASN A 33 -5.17 -31.17 3.46
C ASN A 33 -3.68 -31.33 3.13
N ALA A 34 -3.36 -31.86 1.95
CA ALA A 34 -1.98 -31.93 1.46
C ALA A 34 -1.35 -30.54 1.28
N GLY A 35 -2.15 -29.55 0.87
CA GLY A 35 -1.75 -28.14 0.83
C GLY A 35 -1.40 -27.58 2.20
N LEU A 36 -2.20 -27.89 3.22
CA LEU A 36 -1.90 -27.52 4.62
C LEU A 36 -0.59 -28.15 5.10
N VAL A 37 -0.41 -29.45 4.88
CA VAL A 37 0.82 -30.16 5.26
C VAL A 37 2.05 -29.56 4.56
N ALA A 38 1.94 -29.25 3.27
CA ALA A 38 3.02 -28.61 2.52
C ALA A 38 3.32 -27.19 3.04
N ALA A 39 2.29 -26.43 3.41
CA ALA A 39 2.44 -25.09 3.99
C ALA A 39 3.12 -25.14 5.38
N GLU A 40 2.75 -26.10 6.23
CA GLU A 40 3.41 -26.35 7.52
C GLU A 40 4.89 -26.71 7.34
N ALA A 41 5.20 -27.51 6.32
CA ALA A 41 6.57 -27.82 5.91
C ALA A 41 7.30 -26.64 5.24
N LYS A 42 6.66 -25.47 5.11
CA LYS A 42 7.16 -24.28 4.40
C LYS A 42 7.49 -24.53 2.92
N ASN A 43 7.00 -25.64 2.35
CA ASN A 43 7.08 -25.92 0.92
C ASN A 43 5.93 -25.20 0.22
N TYR A 44 6.06 -23.88 0.13
CA TYR A 44 5.00 -23.02 -0.41
C TYR A 44 4.74 -23.25 -1.90
N THR A 45 5.69 -23.80 -2.65
CA THR A 45 5.49 -24.16 -4.06
C THR A 45 4.52 -25.33 -4.19
N GLU A 46 4.75 -26.39 -3.41
CA GLU A 46 3.81 -27.52 -3.38
C GLU A 46 2.47 -27.13 -2.75
N ALA A 47 2.50 -26.30 -1.70
CA ALA A 47 1.28 -25.79 -1.08
C ALA A 47 0.42 -25.01 -2.09
N LEU A 48 1.02 -24.10 -2.87
CA LEU A 48 0.32 -23.35 -3.92
C LEU A 48 -0.35 -24.27 -4.94
N LYS A 49 0.39 -25.28 -5.42
CA LYS A 49 -0.13 -26.29 -6.34
C LYS A 49 -1.33 -27.01 -5.74
N LYS A 50 -1.20 -27.52 -4.52
CA LYS A 50 -2.24 -28.29 -3.82
C LYS A 50 -3.49 -27.46 -3.49
N PHE A 51 -3.33 -26.22 -3.05
CA PHE A 51 -4.48 -25.33 -2.87
C PHE A 51 -5.15 -24.96 -4.20
N THR A 52 -4.39 -24.84 -5.30
CA THR A 52 -4.98 -24.59 -6.62
C THR A 52 -5.79 -25.79 -7.13
N GLU A 53 -5.29 -27.01 -6.93
CA GLU A 53 -6.03 -28.26 -7.16
C GLU A 53 -7.32 -28.26 -6.32
N ALA A 54 -7.21 -27.98 -5.02
CA ALA A 54 -8.34 -27.93 -4.10
C ALA A 54 -9.39 -26.89 -4.49
N ALA A 55 -8.98 -25.66 -4.82
CA ALA A 55 -9.89 -24.60 -5.23
C ALA A 55 -10.64 -24.95 -6.52
N SER A 56 -9.96 -25.58 -7.48
CA SER A 56 -10.56 -25.94 -8.77
C SER A 56 -11.55 -27.10 -8.62
N GLY A 57 -11.19 -28.13 -7.83
CA GLY A 57 -12.10 -29.24 -7.53
C GLY A 57 -13.31 -28.81 -6.70
N ALA A 58 -13.10 -27.98 -5.67
CA ALA A 58 -14.19 -27.42 -4.86
C ALA A 58 -15.18 -26.62 -5.71
N ARG A 59 -14.70 -25.80 -6.66
CA ARG A 59 -15.55 -25.08 -7.62
C ARG A 59 -16.38 -26.04 -8.48
N ALA A 60 -15.77 -27.11 -9.00
CA ALA A 60 -16.45 -28.08 -9.86
C ALA A 60 -17.59 -28.82 -9.11
N GLU A 61 -17.40 -29.05 -7.81
CA GLU A 61 -18.37 -29.72 -6.94
C GLU A 61 -19.35 -28.74 -6.25
N GLY A 62 -19.20 -27.42 -6.47
CA GLY A 62 -20.04 -26.39 -5.85
C GLY A 62 -19.78 -26.15 -4.36
N ASP A 63 -18.63 -26.59 -3.82
CA ASP A 63 -18.21 -26.33 -2.44
C ASP A 63 -17.56 -24.94 -2.32
N SER A 64 -18.40 -23.93 -2.09
CA SER A 64 -17.95 -22.55 -1.97
C SER A 64 -17.09 -22.29 -0.72
N ASP A 65 -17.21 -23.08 0.35
CA ASP A 65 -16.41 -22.87 1.57
C ASP A 65 -14.95 -23.23 1.31
N VAL A 66 -14.71 -24.44 0.79
CA VAL A 66 -13.35 -24.91 0.52
C VAL A 66 -12.73 -24.09 -0.61
N GLU A 67 -13.49 -23.75 -1.65
CA GLU A 67 -13.00 -22.86 -2.72
C GLU A 67 -12.53 -21.52 -2.15
N SER A 68 -13.36 -20.85 -1.33
CA SER A 68 -13.03 -19.54 -0.76
C SER A 68 -11.79 -19.60 0.14
N ARG A 69 -11.72 -20.61 1.00
CA ARG A 69 -10.59 -20.82 1.92
C ARG A 69 -9.29 -21.10 1.17
N ALA A 70 -9.34 -21.98 0.16
CA ALA A 70 -8.19 -22.29 -0.67
C ALA A 70 -7.70 -21.05 -1.43
N ASN A 71 -8.60 -20.31 -2.08
CA ASN A 71 -8.27 -19.09 -2.82
C ASN A 71 -7.68 -17.99 -1.90
N ARG A 72 -8.18 -17.85 -0.67
CA ARG A 72 -7.58 -16.95 0.33
C ARG A 72 -6.15 -17.31 0.66
N ILE A 73 -5.83 -18.60 0.81
CA ILE A 73 -4.46 -19.08 1.09
C ILE A 73 -3.57 -18.88 -0.14
N ILE A 74 -4.07 -19.21 -1.34
CA ILE A 74 -3.36 -18.95 -2.61
C ILE A 74 -2.96 -17.47 -2.68
N GLY A 75 -3.89 -16.54 -2.43
CA GLY A 75 -3.61 -15.11 -2.46
C GLY A 75 -2.50 -14.67 -1.49
N GLN A 76 -2.34 -15.34 -0.34
CA GLN A 76 -1.27 -15.06 0.62
C GLN A 76 0.08 -15.65 0.20
N ILE A 77 0.06 -16.84 -0.40
CA ILE A 77 1.27 -17.48 -0.94
C ILE A 77 1.80 -16.65 -2.13
N GLU A 78 0.92 -16.26 -3.04
CA GLU A 78 1.23 -15.41 -4.20
C GLU A 78 1.82 -14.07 -3.76
N TYR A 79 1.23 -13.40 -2.76
CA TYR A 79 1.83 -12.21 -2.14
C TYR A 79 3.28 -12.47 -1.68
N SER A 80 3.50 -13.58 -0.98
CA SER A 80 4.82 -13.94 -0.46
C SER A 80 5.82 -14.24 -1.58
N PHE A 81 5.37 -14.77 -2.72
CA PHE A 81 6.18 -15.04 -3.90
C PHE A 81 6.54 -13.74 -4.60
N GLY A 82 5.56 -12.85 -4.80
CA GLY A 82 5.73 -11.52 -5.35
C GLY A 82 6.77 -10.70 -4.57
N VAL A 83 6.67 -10.67 -3.24
CA VAL A 83 7.65 -9.99 -2.37
C VAL A 83 9.06 -10.52 -2.57
N ARG A 84 9.24 -11.85 -2.71
CA ARG A 84 10.57 -12.43 -2.96
C ARG A 84 11.11 -12.04 -4.33
N GLN A 85 10.26 -12.03 -5.36
CA GLN A 85 10.68 -11.61 -6.70
C GLN A 85 10.99 -10.11 -6.77
N THR A 86 10.26 -9.26 -6.05
CA THR A 86 10.60 -7.84 -5.93
C THR A 86 11.97 -7.63 -5.28
N ARG A 87 12.31 -8.44 -4.25
CA ARG A 87 13.64 -8.39 -3.61
C ARG A 87 14.76 -8.90 -4.52
N ALA A 88 14.44 -9.84 -5.41
CA ALA A 88 15.34 -10.34 -6.43
C ALA A 88 15.39 -9.45 -7.69
N GLU A 89 14.69 -8.31 -7.69
CA GLU A 89 14.57 -7.38 -8.83
C GLU A 89 13.97 -8.00 -10.10
N ASN A 90 13.34 -9.17 -9.97
CA ASN A 90 12.58 -9.82 -11.03
C ASN A 90 11.17 -9.23 -11.09
N PHE A 91 11.05 -7.97 -11.50
CA PHE A 91 9.81 -7.21 -11.35
C PHE A 91 8.64 -7.79 -12.15
N ASP A 92 8.85 -8.27 -13.37
CA ASP A 92 7.76 -8.88 -14.15
C ASP A 92 7.18 -10.13 -13.47
N ALA A 93 8.05 -10.99 -12.92
CA ALA A 93 7.62 -12.14 -12.14
C ALA A 93 6.91 -11.71 -10.84
N ALA A 94 7.37 -10.64 -10.19
CA ALA A 94 6.72 -10.09 -9.01
C ALA A 94 5.29 -9.61 -9.33
N LEU A 95 5.12 -8.86 -10.43
CA LEU A 95 3.82 -8.38 -10.89
C LEU A 95 2.87 -9.55 -11.19
N ALA A 96 3.34 -10.58 -11.89
CA ALA A 96 2.54 -11.76 -12.18
C ALA A 96 2.03 -12.45 -10.89
N HIS A 97 2.88 -12.59 -9.88
CA HIS A 97 2.46 -13.12 -8.58
C HIS A 97 1.43 -12.23 -7.88
N PHE A 98 1.65 -10.91 -7.83
CA PHE A 98 0.67 -10.02 -7.21
C PHE A 98 -0.67 -10.03 -7.94
N GLU A 99 -0.68 -10.12 -9.27
CA GLU A 99 -1.90 -10.20 -10.09
C GLU A 99 -2.64 -11.52 -9.91
N ASN A 100 -1.92 -12.64 -9.85
CA ASN A 100 -2.50 -13.93 -9.47
C ASN A 100 -3.11 -13.86 -8.05
N GLY A 101 -2.41 -13.23 -7.11
CA GLY A 101 -2.89 -13.03 -5.76
C GLY A 101 -4.16 -12.17 -5.68
N ILE A 102 -4.23 -11.09 -6.46
CA ILE A 102 -5.42 -10.23 -6.60
C ILE A 102 -6.59 -11.02 -7.17
N THR A 103 -6.35 -11.78 -8.25
CA THR A 103 -7.39 -12.58 -8.91
C THR A 103 -8.00 -13.62 -7.96
N ARG A 104 -7.18 -14.22 -7.10
CA ARG A 104 -7.60 -15.27 -6.17
C ARG A 104 -8.23 -14.72 -4.91
N HIS A 105 -7.72 -13.60 -4.39
CA HIS A 105 -8.20 -13.01 -3.14
C HIS A 105 -8.26 -11.48 -3.28
N PRO A 106 -9.29 -10.94 -3.97
CA PRO A 106 -9.38 -9.52 -4.33
C PRO A 106 -9.56 -8.60 -3.12
N THR A 107 -9.89 -9.15 -1.95
CA THR A 107 -9.99 -8.42 -0.68
C THR A 107 -8.67 -8.37 0.09
N TYR A 108 -7.59 -8.97 -0.43
CA TYR A 108 -6.27 -8.96 0.21
C TYR A 108 -5.43 -7.77 -0.25
N ALA A 109 -5.63 -6.64 0.43
CA ALA A 109 -4.98 -5.36 0.13
C ALA A 109 -3.46 -5.44 -0.06
N LYS A 110 -2.78 -6.39 0.61
CA LYS A 110 -1.33 -6.56 0.50
C LYS A 110 -0.84 -6.91 -0.90
N ASN A 111 -1.62 -7.61 -1.72
CA ASN A 111 -1.23 -7.86 -3.11
C ASN A 111 -1.22 -6.58 -3.93
N PHE A 112 -2.20 -5.69 -3.75
CA PHE A 112 -2.22 -4.36 -4.39
C PHE A 112 -1.05 -3.49 -3.93
N LEU A 113 -0.78 -3.47 -2.62
CA LEU A 113 0.38 -2.76 -2.07
C LEU A 113 1.71 -3.31 -2.64
N GLY A 114 1.85 -4.63 -2.73
CA GLY A 114 3.00 -5.28 -3.33
C GLY A 114 3.19 -4.90 -4.81
N LYS A 115 2.10 -4.95 -5.58
CA LYS A 115 2.07 -4.51 -6.99
C LYS A 115 2.52 -3.06 -7.13
N ALA A 116 1.97 -2.15 -6.32
CA ALA A 116 2.30 -0.74 -6.34
C ALA A 116 3.80 -0.48 -6.05
N LEU A 117 4.36 -1.17 -5.05
CA LEU A 117 5.78 -1.04 -4.70
C LEU A 117 6.71 -1.59 -5.79
N ALA A 118 6.33 -2.68 -6.46
CA ALA A 118 7.08 -3.22 -7.59
C ALA A 118 7.04 -2.24 -8.78
N LEU A 119 5.86 -1.71 -9.14
CA LEU A 119 5.71 -0.71 -10.20
C LEU A 119 6.52 0.57 -9.91
N LYS A 120 6.52 1.04 -8.67
CA LYS A 120 7.32 2.20 -8.25
C LYS A 120 8.83 1.94 -8.42
N LYS A 121 9.31 0.72 -8.12
CA LYS A 121 10.70 0.33 -8.34
C LYS A 121 11.06 0.22 -9.83
N MET A 122 10.09 -0.04 -10.70
CA MET A 122 10.23 0.01 -12.15
C MET A 122 10.07 1.42 -12.74
N GLU A 123 9.93 2.45 -11.90
CA GLU A 123 9.66 3.83 -12.32
C GLU A 123 8.35 4.02 -13.10
N ARG A 124 7.44 3.05 -13.04
CA ARG A 124 6.08 3.15 -13.60
C ARG A 124 5.15 3.85 -12.60
N ILE A 125 5.38 5.15 -12.42
CA ILE A 125 4.78 5.93 -11.33
C ILE A 125 3.25 6.00 -11.42
N ASP A 126 2.68 6.26 -12.60
CA ASP A 126 1.22 6.35 -12.78
C ASP A 126 0.52 5.03 -12.42
N ASP A 127 1.06 3.91 -12.92
CA ASP A 127 0.56 2.58 -12.59
C ASP A 127 0.71 2.28 -11.09
N ALA A 128 1.82 2.74 -10.47
CA ALA A 128 2.05 2.57 -9.05
C ALA A 128 1.01 3.34 -8.21
N MET A 129 0.69 4.59 -8.57
CA MET A 129 -0.32 5.40 -7.88
C MET A 129 -1.72 4.78 -8.01
N ALA A 130 -2.07 4.26 -9.18
CA ALA A 130 -3.31 3.51 -9.37
C ALA A 130 -3.37 2.28 -8.45
N ALA A 131 -2.29 1.49 -8.37
CA ALA A 131 -2.23 0.32 -7.50
C ALA A 131 -2.20 0.67 -6.00
N PHE A 132 -1.57 1.78 -5.59
CA PHE A 132 -1.66 2.27 -4.21
C PHE A 132 -3.09 2.67 -3.85
N THR A 133 -3.79 3.36 -4.75
CA THR A 133 -5.19 3.76 -4.55
C THR A 133 -6.08 2.54 -4.32
N GLN A 134 -5.93 1.50 -5.15
CA GLN A 134 -6.61 0.23 -4.96
C GLN A 134 -6.26 -0.43 -3.62
N ALA A 135 -5.00 -0.36 -3.17
CA ALA A 135 -4.60 -0.89 -1.87
C ALA A 135 -5.26 -0.14 -0.70
N VAL A 136 -5.43 1.18 -0.81
CA VAL A 136 -6.15 2.01 0.17
C VAL A 136 -7.63 1.64 0.22
N GLU A 137 -8.29 1.59 -0.93
CA GLU A 137 -9.71 1.24 -1.06
C GLU A 137 -10.00 -0.15 -0.46
N VAL A 138 -9.25 -1.16 -0.92
CA VAL A 138 -9.43 -2.55 -0.45
C VAL A 138 -9.09 -2.68 1.02
N GLY A 139 -8.01 -2.04 1.49
CA GLY A 139 -7.60 -2.09 2.89
C GLY A 139 -8.62 -1.45 3.82
N ASN A 140 -9.17 -0.29 3.45
CA ASN A 140 -10.20 0.39 4.22
C ASN A 140 -11.53 -0.39 4.25
N ALA A 141 -11.94 -0.96 3.12
CA ALA A 141 -13.16 -1.76 3.01
C ALA A 141 -13.09 -3.09 3.79
N ASN A 142 -11.89 -3.66 3.97
CA ASN A 142 -11.70 -5.00 4.55
C ASN A 142 -10.98 -4.99 5.91
N ALA A 143 -11.07 -3.88 6.66
CA ALA A 143 -10.48 -3.71 7.98
C ALA A 143 -8.94 -3.90 8.06
N ASP A 144 -8.22 -3.86 6.93
CA ASP A 144 -6.75 -3.85 6.87
C ASP A 144 -6.23 -2.40 6.81
N ARG A 145 -6.52 -1.65 7.87
CA ARG A 145 -6.08 -0.25 8.01
C ARG A 145 -4.56 -0.10 8.03
N ALA A 146 -3.84 -1.14 8.44
CA ALA A 146 -2.38 -1.13 8.43
C ALA A 146 -1.83 -1.09 7.00
N THR A 147 -2.38 -1.90 6.09
CA THR A 147 -1.99 -1.87 4.67
C THR A 147 -2.44 -0.58 4.00
N ALA A 148 -3.66 -0.10 4.26
CA ALA A 148 -4.14 1.17 3.71
C ALA A 148 -3.21 2.33 4.11
N ARG A 149 -2.88 2.48 5.40
CA ARG A 149 -1.96 3.53 5.88
C ARG A 149 -0.58 3.46 5.23
N LYS A 150 -0.05 2.26 4.99
CA LYS A 150 1.24 2.10 4.29
C LYS A 150 1.16 2.56 2.84
N ALA A 151 0.07 2.26 2.14
CA ALA A 151 -0.16 2.74 0.78
C ALA A 151 -0.29 4.27 0.76
N GLU A 152 -1.07 4.85 1.68
CA GLU A 152 -1.19 6.30 1.79
C GLU A 152 0.16 6.98 2.09
N SER A 153 0.95 6.44 3.02
CA SER A 153 2.29 6.94 3.33
C SER A 153 3.19 6.94 2.11
N ALA A 154 3.20 5.84 1.34
CA ALA A 154 4.04 5.72 0.15
C ALA A 154 3.67 6.73 -0.94
N VAL A 155 2.38 7.06 -1.10
CA VAL A 155 1.91 8.12 -1.99
C VAL A 155 2.41 9.49 -1.52
N ARG A 156 2.17 9.83 -0.25
CA ARG A 156 2.60 11.11 0.34
C ARG A 156 4.12 11.29 0.25
N GLU A 157 4.88 10.27 0.64
CA GLU A 157 6.35 10.25 0.60
C GLU A 157 6.90 10.49 -0.81
N HIS A 158 6.26 9.93 -1.85
CA HIS A 158 6.69 10.16 -3.23
C HIS A 158 6.58 11.62 -3.63
N PHE A 159 5.41 12.23 -3.44
CA PHE A 159 5.20 13.62 -3.83
C PHE A 159 5.92 14.62 -2.93
N VAL A 160 6.05 14.31 -1.64
CA VAL A 160 6.90 15.07 -0.71
C VAL A 160 8.35 15.03 -1.16
N TYR A 161 8.86 13.89 -1.61
CA TYR A 161 10.23 13.79 -2.13
C TYR A 161 10.44 14.66 -3.38
N VAL A 162 9.49 14.64 -4.32
CA VAL A 162 9.53 15.51 -5.52
C VAL A 162 9.55 16.98 -5.11
N ALA A 163 8.62 17.37 -4.24
CA ALA A 163 8.51 18.74 -3.75
C ALA A 163 9.76 19.20 -2.99
N SER A 164 10.28 18.37 -2.08
CA SER A 164 11.47 18.68 -1.31
C SER A 164 12.70 18.84 -2.20
N THR A 165 12.82 17.99 -3.23
CA THR A 165 13.94 18.03 -4.18
C THR A 165 13.91 19.32 -4.99
N ALA A 166 12.75 19.72 -5.49
CA ALA A 166 12.58 20.99 -6.20
C ALA A 166 12.99 22.17 -5.29
N LEU A 167 12.54 22.18 -4.03
CA LEU A 167 12.81 23.29 -3.10
C LEU A 167 14.26 23.35 -2.60
N SER A 168 15.00 22.24 -2.61
CA SER A 168 16.37 22.19 -2.08
C SER A 168 17.47 22.14 -3.14
N ARG A 169 17.15 22.05 -4.43
CA ARG A 169 18.17 21.87 -5.49
C ARG A 169 19.07 23.09 -5.71
N ASN A 170 18.61 24.29 -5.33
CA ASN A 170 19.33 25.54 -5.51
C ASN A 170 20.01 26.00 -4.22
N ALA A 171 21.34 26.17 -4.26
CA ALA A 171 22.13 26.61 -3.11
C ALA A 171 21.75 28.01 -2.59
N ASN A 172 21.19 28.85 -3.47
CA ASN A 172 20.74 30.21 -3.13
C ASN A 172 19.27 30.27 -2.68
N GLY A 173 18.65 29.11 -2.44
CA GLY A 173 17.23 28.98 -2.11
C GLY A 173 16.33 28.69 -3.32
N ALA A 174 15.11 28.26 -3.02
CA ALA A 174 14.10 27.94 -4.03
C ALA A 174 13.69 29.18 -4.84
N THR A 175 13.67 29.05 -6.16
CA THR A 175 13.11 30.02 -7.09
C THR A 175 11.59 29.91 -7.17
N SER A 176 10.92 30.87 -7.81
CA SER A 176 9.49 30.75 -8.10
C SER A 176 9.16 29.50 -8.94
N ALA A 177 10.03 29.12 -9.88
CA ALA A 177 9.81 27.95 -10.71
C ALA A 177 9.94 26.64 -9.89
N ASP A 178 10.88 26.59 -8.94
CA ASP A 178 11.01 25.46 -8.01
C ASP A 178 9.78 25.33 -7.11
N ALA A 179 9.25 26.47 -6.64
CA ALA A 179 8.04 26.51 -5.86
C ALA A 179 6.81 26.03 -6.65
N ASP A 180 6.69 26.43 -7.92
CA ASP A 180 5.62 25.97 -8.80
C ASP A 180 5.66 24.45 -9.03
N GLU A 181 6.87 23.90 -9.27
CA GLU A 181 7.08 22.45 -9.40
C GLU A 181 6.70 21.71 -8.11
N ALA A 182 7.10 22.23 -6.95
CA ALA A 182 6.78 21.64 -5.65
C ALA A 182 5.27 21.67 -5.37
N ILE A 183 4.59 22.80 -5.62
CA ILE A 183 3.14 22.93 -5.45
C ILE A 183 2.41 21.94 -6.36
N ALA A 184 2.81 21.84 -7.64
CA ALA A 184 2.21 20.92 -8.58
C ALA A 184 2.31 19.45 -8.11
N ALA A 185 3.45 19.04 -7.57
CA ALA A 185 3.62 17.71 -6.98
C ALA A 185 2.74 17.50 -5.75
N LEU A 186 2.67 18.48 -4.85
CA LEU A 186 1.85 18.40 -3.64
C LEU A 186 0.34 18.42 -3.94
N ASP A 187 -0.08 19.05 -5.03
CA ASP A 187 -1.47 19.01 -5.51
C ASP A 187 -1.87 17.60 -5.99
N GLN A 188 -0.92 16.80 -6.49
CA GLN A 188 -1.20 15.41 -6.88
C GLN A 188 -1.60 14.54 -5.69
N VAL A 189 -1.08 14.82 -4.48
CA VAL A 189 -1.39 14.02 -3.29
C VAL A 189 -2.90 13.90 -3.09
N ALA A 190 -3.62 15.02 -3.20
CA ALA A 190 -5.06 15.10 -2.98
C ALA A 190 -5.89 14.30 -4.00
N GLN A 191 -5.31 13.92 -5.15
CA GLN A 191 -5.98 13.05 -6.11
C GLN A 191 -6.07 11.59 -5.63
N TYR A 192 -5.18 11.20 -4.71
CA TYR A 192 -5.04 9.82 -4.28
C TYR A 192 -5.37 9.64 -2.80
N VAL A 193 -4.92 10.56 -1.94
CA VAL A 193 -5.04 10.49 -0.48
C VAL A 193 -5.08 11.88 0.17
N GLU A 194 -5.63 11.95 1.38
CA GLU A 194 -5.63 13.19 2.16
C GLU A 194 -4.19 13.63 2.50
N PRO A 195 -3.86 14.94 2.44
CA PRO A 195 -2.56 15.46 2.83
C PRO A 195 -2.31 15.27 4.33
N ASP A 196 -1.06 15.05 4.70
CA ASP A 196 -0.62 15.04 6.11
C ASP A 196 0.19 16.29 6.46
N ALA A 197 0.71 16.33 7.68
CA ALA A 197 1.48 17.47 8.17
C ALA A 197 2.75 17.75 7.33
N ASP A 198 3.39 16.72 6.75
CA ASP A 198 4.59 16.91 5.95
C ASP A 198 4.26 17.46 4.56
N VAL A 199 3.19 16.98 3.93
CA VAL A 199 2.68 17.56 2.67
C VAL A 199 2.34 19.04 2.85
N LEU A 200 1.66 19.40 3.94
CA LEU A 200 1.30 20.78 4.24
C LEU A 200 2.50 21.64 4.63
N TYR A 201 3.49 21.07 5.34
CA TYR A 201 4.75 21.75 5.63
C TYR A 201 5.50 22.14 4.35
N TYR A 202 5.69 21.20 3.42
CA TYR A 202 6.36 21.52 2.15
C TYR A 202 5.54 22.48 1.27
N ARG A 203 4.20 22.44 1.38
CA ARG A 203 3.34 23.45 0.75
C ARG A 203 3.60 24.84 1.32
N ALA A 204 3.72 24.97 2.64
CA ALA A 204 4.05 26.24 3.29
C ALA A 204 5.42 26.77 2.84
N VAL A 205 6.43 25.89 2.73
CA VAL A 205 7.78 26.26 2.22
C VAL A 205 7.71 26.76 0.78
N ALA A 206 6.99 26.06 -0.10
CA ALA A 206 6.86 26.47 -1.50
C ALA A 206 6.12 27.81 -1.64
N LEU A 207 5.01 27.99 -0.93
CA LEU A 207 4.25 29.24 -0.94
C LEU A 207 5.06 30.42 -0.38
N HIS A 208 5.85 30.18 0.67
CA HIS A 208 6.78 31.17 1.20
C HIS A 208 7.81 31.58 0.13
N ALA A 209 8.46 30.61 -0.52
CA ALA A 209 9.43 30.86 -1.58
C ALA A 209 8.83 31.68 -2.74
N LYS A 210 7.57 31.42 -3.09
CA LYS A 210 6.81 32.17 -4.09
C LYS A 210 6.34 33.56 -3.64
N GLY A 211 6.52 33.91 -2.36
CA GLY A 211 6.09 35.18 -1.78
C GLY A 211 4.61 35.23 -1.43
N GLN A 212 3.88 34.10 -1.51
CA GLN A 212 2.48 33.98 -1.11
C GLN A 212 2.39 33.78 0.41
N THR A 213 2.71 34.82 1.16
CA THR A 213 2.92 34.74 2.61
C THR A 213 1.66 34.36 3.39
N ALA A 214 0.48 34.88 3.02
CA ALA A 214 -0.78 34.53 3.68
C ALA A 214 -1.11 33.03 3.52
N ASP A 215 -0.98 32.50 2.31
CA ASP A 215 -1.24 31.08 2.02
C ASP A 215 -0.20 30.18 2.70
N ALA A 216 1.06 30.63 2.77
CA ALA A 216 2.12 29.91 3.47
C ALA A 216 1.82 29.77 4.98
N VAL A 217 1.34 30.84 5.62
CA VAL A 217 0.93 30.81 7.03
C VAL A 217 -0.25 29.86 7.22
N ALA A 218 -1.27 29.93 6.36
CA ALA A 218 -2.42 29.03 6.43
C ALA A 218 -2.01 27.55 6.30
N ALA A 219 -1.14 27.22 5.34
CA ALA A 219 -0.63 25.86 5.18
C ALA A 219 0.20 25.39 6.39
N ALA A 220 1.02 26.28 6.97
CA ALA A 220 1.77 25.96 8.18
C ALA A 220 0.87 25.71 9.39
N ASP A 221 -0.23 26.46 9.52
CA ASP A 221 -1.21 26.26 10.60
C ASP A 221 -1.95 24.92 10.45
N GLN A 222 -2.40 24.59 9.24
CA GLN A 222 -2.97 23.28 8.96
C GLN A 222 -1.97 22.15 9.23
N ALA A 223 -0.69 22.33 8.88
CA ALA A 223 0.36 21.37 9.20
C ALA A 223 0.51 21.17 10.72
N LEU A 224 0.51 22.24 11.51
CA LEU A 224 0.59 22.18 12.98
C LEU A 224 -0.62 21.48 13.62
N GLU A 225 -1.81 21.68 13.04
CA GLU A 225 -3.06 21.03 13.44
C GLU A 225 -3.05 19.52 13.17
N LEU A 226 -2.44 19.07 12.07
CA LEU A 226 -2.30 17.64 11.75
C LEU A 226 -1.12 16.98 12.44
N HIS A 227 -0.09 17.75 12.82
CA HIS A 227 1.14 17.21 13.36
C HIS A 227 0.94 16.58 14.76
N ARG A 228 1.34 15.31 14.92
CA ARG A 228 1.22 14.54 16.17
C ARG A 228 2.55 14.23 16.86
N GLY A 229 3.68 14.58 16.23
CA GLY A 229 5.02 14.40 16.82
C GLY A 229 5.41 15.47 17.84
N SER A 230 6.69 15.44 18.21
CA SER A 230 7.26 16.22 19.31
C SER A 230 7.33 17.73 19.03
N ARG A 231 7.62 18.51 20.08
CA ARG A 231 7.89 19.96 19.92
C ARG A 231 9.05 20.23 18.96
N THR A 232 10.08 19.38 18.96
CA THR A 232 11.22 19.51 18.05
C THR A 232 10.83 19.23 16.59
N ASP A 233 9.90 18.30 16.35
CA ASP A 233 9.42 18.01 15.00
C ASP A 233 8.57 19.17 14.45
N LYS A 234 7.78 19.82 15.30
CA LYS A 234 6.99 21.01 14.95
C LYS A 234 7.84 22.24 14.68
N ALA A 235 9.10 22.28 15.12
CA ALA A 235 9.97 23.45 15.02
C ALA A 235 10.16 23.92 13.57
N LYS A 236 10.29 22.99 12.61
CA LYS A 236 10.40 23.32 11.17
C LYS A 236 9.16 24.07 10.65
N ILE A 237 7.99 23.69 11.13
CA ILE A 237 6.71 24.27 10.69
C ILE A 237 6.54 25.67 11.27
N TYR A 238 6.88 25.85 12.55
CA TYR A 238 6.90 27.17 13.16
C TYR A 238 7.94 28.09 12.52
N PHE A 239 9.08 27.56 12.11
CA PHE A 239 10.13 28.35 11.46
C PHE A 239 9.64 28.93 10.13
N VAL A 240 9.10 28.11 9.23
CA VAL A 240 8.55 28.61 7.95
C VAL A 240 7.36 29.56 8.16
N LYS A 241 6.53 29.32 9.19
CA LYS A 241 5.46 30.26 9.58
C LYS A 241 6.06 31.62 9.99
N GLY A 242 7.12 31.62 10.80
CA GLY A 242 7.81 32.84 11.22
C GLY A 242 8.41 33.62 10.06
N GLU A 243 9.09 32.95 9.12
CA GLU A 243 9.63 33.58 7.91
C GLU A 243 8.53 34.19 7.04
N ALA A 244 7.39 33.49 6.88
CA ALA A 244 6.25 33.99 6.13
C ALA A 244 5.60 35.22 6.79
N LEU A 245 5.40 35.20 8.11
CA LEU A 245 4.85 36.33 8.87
C LEU A 245 5.78 37.54 8.85
N MET A 246 7.09 37.32 8.99
CA MET A 246 8.09 38.37 8.90
C MET A 246 8.07 39.03 7.51
N ARG A 247 8.00 38.24 6.44
CA ARG A 247 7.86 38.75 5.06
C ARG A 247 6.52 39.47 4.84
N ALA A 248 5.46 39.07 5.55
CA ALA A 248 4.17 39.76 5.53
C ALA A 248 4.14 41.07 6.35
N GLY A 249 5.20 41.37 7.12
CA GLY A 249 5.27 42.53 8.00
C GLY A 249 4.60 42.34 9.38
N ASP A 250 4.13 41.13 9.69
CA ASP A 250 3.58 40.81 11.03
C ASP A 250 4.73 40.43 11.99
N ALA A 251 5.36 41.44 12.55
CA ALA A 251 6.51 41.27 13.45
C ALA A 251 6.16 40.51 14.74
N ASP A 252 4.97 40.74 15.29
CA ASP A 252 4.54 40.09 16.55
C ASP A 252 4.21 38.62 16.31
N GLY A 253 3.48 38.31 15.24
CA GLY A 253 3.23 36.94 14.82
C GLY A 253 4.52 36.19 14.50
N ALA A 254 5.46 36.83 13.78
CA ALA A 254 6.76 36.26 13.48
C ALA A 254 7.56 35.93 14.75
N ARG A 255 7.59 36.86 15.71
CA ARG A 255 8.27 36.66 17.01
C ARG A 255 7.69 35.47 17.77
N ALA A 256 6.36 35.34 17.84
CA ALA A 256 5.72 34.21 18.50
C ALA A 256 6.02 32.86 17.80
N ALA A 257 6.05 32.85 16.47
CA ALA A 257 6.40 31.66 15.70
C ALA A 257 7.87 31.26 15.91
N PHE A 258 8.82 32.21 15.85
CA PHE A 258 10.24 31.92 16.09
C PHE A 258 10.52 31.48 17.53
N GLN A 259 9.83 32.04 18.53
CA GLN A 259 9.91 31.53 19.91
C GLN A 259 9.51 30.05 20.00
N SER A 260 8.47 29.65 19.27
CA SER A 260 8.01 28.26 19.20
C SER A 260 9.00 27.38 18.42
N ALA A 261 9.69 27.93 17.43
CA ALA A 261 10.71 27.26 16.63
C ALA A 261 12.09 27.15 17.32
N ALA A 262 12.33 27.88 18.41
CA ALA A 262 13.63 28.00 19.09
C ALA A 262 14.04 26.75 19.91
N VAL A 263 13.98 25.58 19.27
CA VAL A 263 14.26 24.27 19.87
C VAL A 263 14.93 23.35 18.85
N GLY A 264 15.70 22.36 19.33
CA GLY A 264 16.35 21.38 18.45
C GLY A 264 17.27 22.04 17.41
N SER A 265 17.22 21.54 16.17
CA SER A 265 18.05 22.04 15.05
C SER A 265 17.71 23.46 14.60
N TYR A 266 16.51 23.96 14.92
CA TYR A 266 16.05 25.30 14.53
C TYR A 266 16.37 26.37 15.57
N ARG A 267 16.91 25.98 16.73
CA ARG A 267 17.15 26.90 17.86
C ARG A 267 17.99 28.12 17.47
N ALA A 268 19.18 27.89 16.94
CA ALA A 268 20.12 28.97 16.66
C ALA A 268 19.59 29.94 15.59
N SER A 269 19.00 29.38 14.52
CA SER A 269 18.40 30.19 13.45
C SER A 269 17.20 31.00 13.94
N ALA A 270 16.33 30.41 14.77
CA ALA A 270 15.18 31.11 15.32
C ALA A 270 15.59 32.21 16.31
N GLU A 271 16.57 31.95 17.18
CA GLU A 271 17.14 32.95 18.10
C GLU A 271 17.72 34.15 17.32
N HIS A 272 18.42 33.92 16.21
CA HIS A 272 18.89 35.00 15.34
C HIS A 272 17.75 35.88 14.80
N PHE A 273 16.65 35.29 14.32
CA PHE A 273 15.49 36.08 13.86
C PHE A 273 14.81 36.83 15.01
N LEU A 274 14.77 36.26 16.22
CA LEU A 274 14.22 36.95 17.40
C LEU A 274 15.03 38.19 17.78
N GLU A 275 16.35 38.13 17.67
CA GLU A 275 17.22 39.30 17.87
C GLU A 275 16.93 40.39 16.85
N VAL A 276 16.85 40.04 15.56
CA VAL A 276 16.53 40.98 14.47
C VAL A 276 15.16 41.64 14.66
N LEU A 277 14.17 40.89 15.12
CA LEU A 277 12.82 41.40 15.41
C LEU A 277 12.71 42.15 16.74
N GLY A 278 13.73 42.09 17.60
CA GLY A 278 13.79 42.81 18.88
C GLY A 278 14.52 44.16 18.79
N THR A 279 15.24 44.41 17.71
CA THR A 279 16.03 45.64 17.49
C THR A 279 15.30 46.75 16.72
N ASN A 280 14.05 46.52 16.27
CA ASN A 280 13.20 47.48 15.57
C ASN A 280 12.02 47.93 16.44
#